data_AF-A0A124ISQ1-F1
#
_entry.id   AF-A0A124ISQ1-F1
#
_cell.length_a   1.000
_cell.length_b   1.000
_cell.length_c   1.000
_cell.angle_alpha   90.00
_cell.angle_beta   90.00
_cell.angle_gamma   90.00
#
_symmetry.space_group_name_H-M   'P 1'
#
loop_
_entity.id
_entity.type
_entity.pdbx_description
1 polymer ?
#
loop_
_entity_poly.entity_id
_entity_poly.type
_entity_poly.pdbx_seq_one_letter_code
_entity_poly.pdbx_strand_id
1 'polypeptide(L)'
;MQIFRPYVDWHKSAWALDDRRLGKQRVEAKQVILAILRRMGVLNDGRRGWLNHPIVLMYYNDGRPYLDDLVGYFNATVAEWRSRGFANNISLADVGPLIRSVRGAAGTPITHVHEVEYRRILLLKEPCHYLRRFSGEELEEV
;
A
#
# COMPACT_ATOMS: atom_id res chain seq x y z
N MET A 1 -8.54 -3.03 -6.47
CA MET A 1 -7.17 -2.83 -5.99
C MET A 1 -7.20 -1.64 -5.09
N GLN A 2 -6.87 -1.78 -3.80
CA GLN A 2 -6.85 -0.66 -2.87
C GLN A 2 -5.58 -0.70 -2.04
N ILE A 3 -5.10 0.46 -1.61
CA ILE A 3 -4.04 0.59 -0.61
C ILE A 3 -4.69 1.23 0.61
N PHE A 4 -4.57 0.59 1.78
CA PHE A 4 -5.06 1.11 3.05
C PHE A 4 -3.89 1.63 3.88
N ARG A 5 -3.79 2.95 4.01
CA ARG A 5 -2.74 3.62 4.79
C ARG A 5 -3.37 4.50 5.87
N PRO A 6 -3.97 3.92 6.94
CA PRO A 6 -4.55 4.70 8.03
C PRO A 6 -3.51 5.57 8.76
N TYR A 7 -2.22 5.33 8.47
CA TYR A 7 -1.09 6.15 8.90
C TYR A 7 -0.07 6.36 7.76
N VAL A 8 0.60 7.50 7.73
CA VAL A 8 1.77 7.73 6.89
C VAL A 8 2.85 6.70 7.22
N ASP A 9 3.04 6.38 8.50
CA ASP A 9 3.95 5.32 8.92
C ASP A 9 3.53 3.94 8.39
N TRP A 10 4.46 3.26 7.72
CA TRP A 10 4.22 1.97 7.07
C TRP A 10 3.89 0.87 8.07
N HIS A 11 4.62 0.83 9.18
CA HIS A 11 4.51 -0.21 10.19
C HIS A 11 3.23 -0.04 11.00
N LYS A 12 2.91 1.19 11.43
CA LYS A 12 1.66 1.52 12.11
C LYS A 12 0.46 1.21 11.20
N SER A 13 0.55 1.53 9.89
CA SER A 13 -0.46 1.15 8.91
C SER A 13 -0.66 -0.35 8.83
N ALA A 14 0.40 -1.14 8.65
CA ALA A 14 0.30 -2.60 8.57
C ALA A 14 -0.27 -3.21 9.86
N TRP A 15 0.26 -2.78 11.01
CA TRP A 15 -0.17 -3.19 12.35
C TRP A 15 -1.65 -2.94 12.60
N ALA A 16 -2.19 -1.83 12.11
CA ALA A 16 -3.59 -1.46 12.31
C ALA A 16 -4.57 -2.42 11.62
N LEU A 17 -4.19 -3.01 10.49
CA LEU A 17 -5.09 -3.81 9.67
C LEU A 17 -5.49 -5.12 10.34
N ASP A 18 -6.74 -5.54 10.11
CA ASP A 18 -7.15 -6.93 10.37
C ASP A 18 -6.45 -7.88 9.40
N ASP A 19 -6.42 -9.18 9.73
CA ASP A 19 -5.67 -10.17 8.95
C ASP A 19 -6.14 -10.28 7.51
N ARG A 20 -7.45 -10.17 7.25
CA ARG A 20 -7.98 -10.27 5.88
C ARG A 20 -7.49 -9.12 5.02
N ARG A 21 -7.48 -7.90 5.54
CA ARG A 21 -6.99 -6.73 4.81
C ARG A 21 -5.48 -6.72 4.72
N LEU A 22 -4.76 -7.02 5.79
CA LEU A 22 -3.30 -7.14 5.78
C LEU A 22 -2.83 -8.16 4.72
N GLY A 23 -3.46 -9.33 4.66
CA GLY A 23 -3.15 -10.35 3.67
C GLY A 23 -3.34 -9.85 2.22
N LYS A 24 -4.41 -9.08 1.96
CA LYS A 24 -4.65 -8.46 0.64
C LYS A 24 -3.64 -7.37 0.32
N GLN A 25 -3.23 -6.56 1.30
CA GLN A 25 -2.33 -5.43 1.06
C GLN A 25 -0.97 -5.85 0.50
N ARG A 26 -0.43 -7.02 0.89
CA ARG A 26 0.78 -7.57 0.27
C ARG A 26 0.62 -7.80 -1.24
N VAL A 27 -0.51 -8.37 -1.65
CA VAL A 27 -0.82 -8.63 -3.06
C VAL A 27 -1.06 -7.32 -3.81
N GLU A 28 -1.93 -6.46 -3.26
CA GLU A 28 -2.34 -5.22 -3.91
C GLU A 28 -1.18 -4.22 -4.04
N ALA A 29 -0.32 -4.09 -3.03
CA ALA A 29 0.89 -3.26 -3.11
C ALA A 29 1.83 -3.72 -4.23
N LYS A 30 2.12 -5.04 -4.33
CA LYS A 30 2.89 -5.56 -5.45
C LYS A 30 2.21 -5.28 -6.79
N GLN A 31 0.88 -5.45 -6.89
CA GLN A 31 0.16 -5.17 -8.13
C GLN A 31 0.24 -3.69 -8.55
N VAL A 32 0.14 -2.75 -7.61
CA VAL A 32 0.33 -1.31 -7.88
C VAL A 32 1.75 -1.04 -8.36
N ILE A 33 2.77 -1.60 -7.70
CA ILE A 33 4.18 -1.49 -8.15
C ILE A 33 4.33 -1.97 -9.59
N LEU A 34 3.81 -3.17 -9.91
CA LEU A 34 3.88 -3.71 -11.27
C LEU A 34 3.14 -2.84 -12.28
N ALA A 35 1.99 -2.27 -11.92
CA ALA A 35 1.24 -1.36 -12.79
C ALA A 35 2.02 -0.07 -13.06
N ILE A 36 2.70 0.49 -12.05
CA ILE A 36 3.59 1.66 -12.21
C ILE A 36 4.76 1.31 -13.12
N LEU A 37 5.45 0.19 -12.89
CA LEU A 37 6.58 -0.23 -13.73
C LEU A 37 6.18 -0.44 -15.20
N ARG A 38 4.99 -0.98 -15.47
CA ARG A 38 4.43 -1.08 -16.82
C ARG A 38 4.14 0.30 -17.41
N ARG A 39 3.55 1.20 -16.62
CA ARG A 39 3.25 2.58 -17.05
C ARG A 39 4.52 3.36 -17.38
N MET A 40 5.60 3.12 -16.64
CA MET A 40 6.94 3.67 -16.90
C MET A 40 7.63 3.04 -18.13
N GLY A 41 7.06 1.97 -18.72
CA GLY A 41 7.64 1.28 -19.88
C GLY A 41 8.84 0.36 -19.56
N VAL A 42 9.19 0.18 -18.28
CA VAL A 42 10.33 -0.64 -17.85
C VAL A 42 9.96 -2.10 -17.60
N LEU A 43 8.67 -2.41 -17.47
CA LEU A 43 8.15 -3.77 -17.39
C LEU A 43 7.25 -4.07 -18.59
N ASN A 44 7.67 -4.97 -19.46
CA ASN A 44 6.95 -5.37 -20.67
C ASN A 44 6.58 -6.86 -20.62
N ASP A 45 5.50 -7.18 -19.90
CA ASP A 45 5.02 -8.55 -19.70
C ASP A 45 3.70 -8.85 -20.45
N GLY A 46 3.36 -8.01 -21.43
CA GLY A 46 2.13 -8.13 -22.23
C GLY A 46 0.84 -7.76 -21.51
N ARG A 47 0.88 -7.40 -20.21
CA ARG A 47 -0.31 -7.02 -19.44
C ARG A 47 -0.55 -5.51 -19.52
N ARG A 48 -1.82 -5.10 -19.60
CA ARG A 48 -2.23 -3.66 -19.62
C ARG A 48 -3.26 -3.29 -18.56
N GLY A 49 -3.63 -4.23 -17.68
CA GLY A 49 -4.63 -3.98 -16.65
C GLY A 49 -4.17 -2.94 -15.61
N TRP A 50 -5.13 -2.15 -15.11
CA TRP A 50 -4.99 -1.25 -13.94
C TRP A 50 -4.11 -0.01 -14.12
N LEU A 51 -3.57 0.27 -15.31
CA LEU A 51 -2.69 1.42 -15.54
C LEU A 51 -3.33 2.78 -15.22
N ASN A 52 -4.66 2.88 -15.37
CA ASN A 52 -5.44 4.09 -15.11
C ASN A 52 -6.24 3.99 -13.79
N HIS A 53 -5.94 3.00 -12.94
CA HIS A 53 -6.62 2.89 -11.66
C HIS A 53 -6.23 4.08 -10.75
N PRO A 54 -7.17 4.69 -10.01
CA PRO A 54 -6.89 5.89 -9.21
C PRO A 54 -5.66 5.76 -8.29
N ILE A 55 -5.55 4.65 -7.57
CA ILE A 55 -4.38 4.41 -6.70
C ILE A 55 -3.05 4.30 -7.48
N VAL A 56 -3.08 3.77 -8.70
CA VAL A 56 -1.88 3.66 -9.55
C VAL A 56 -1.48 5.05 -10.02
N LEU A 57 -2.44 5.87 -10.45
CA LEU A 57 -2.19 7.25 -10.86
C LEU A 57 -1.65 8.10 -9.71
N MET A 58 -2.24 7.97 -8.51
CA MET A 58 -1.78 8.67 -7.30
C MET A 58 -0.32 8.37 -6.99
N TYR A 59 0.07 7.09 -6.97
CA TYR A 59 1.47 6.71 -6.72
C TYR A 59 2.39 6.94 -7.92
N TYR A 60 1.86 6.96 -9.15
CA TYR A 60 2.61 7.26 -10.37
C TYR A 60 3.07 8.72 -10.40
N ASN A 61 2.29 9.63 -9.80
CA ASN A 61 2.66 11.03 -9.56
C ASN A 61 3.25 11.68 -10.82
N ASP A 62 2.46 11.66 -11.90
CA ASP A 62 2.77 12.28 -13.20
C ASP A 62 4.16 11.95 -13.76
N GLY A 63 4.62 10.71 -13.59
CA GLY A 63 5.88 10.21 -14.13
C GLY A 63 7.05 10.29 -13.15
N ARG A 64 6.81 10.72 -11.91
CA ARG A 64 7.79 10.69 -10.81
C ARG A 64 7.24 9.88 -9.64
N PRO A 65 7.21 8.54 -9.76
CA PRO A 65 6.43 7.72 -8.86
C PRO A 65 7.00 7.68 -7.45
N TYR A 66 6.14 7.58 -6.44
CA TYR A 66 6.49 7.33 -5.04
C TYR A 66 6.77 5.83 -4.80
N LEU A 67 7.69 5.24 -5.57
CA LEU A 67 7.97 3.80 -5.52
C LEU A 67 8.59 3.38 -4.18
N ASP A 68 9.50 4.17 -3.63
CA ASP A 68 10.17 3.84 -2.36
C ASP A 68 9.18 3.76 -1.19
N ASP A 69 8.21 4.69 -1.13
CA ASP A 69 7.13 4.63 -0.13
C ASP A 69 6.28 3.37 -0.26
N LEU A 70 5.91 3.01 -1.49
CA LEU A 70 5.09 1.82 -1.74
C LEU A 70 5.85 0.52 -1.46
N VAL A 71 7.15 0.48 -1.75
CA VAL A 71 8.05 -0.63 -1.39
C VAL A 71 8.21 -0.74 0.12
N GLY A 72 8.40 0.39 0.81
CA GLY A 72 8.43 0.45 2.27
C GLY A 72 7.16 -0.11 2.90
N TYR A 73 6.01 0.30 2.39
CA TYR A 73 4.72 -0.24 2.82
C TYR A 73 4.54 -1.73 2.50
N PHE A 74 4.92 -2.19 1.30
CA PHE A 74 4.91 -3.62 0.97
C PHE A 74 5.74 -4.41 1.99
N ASN A 75 6.95 -3.95 2.30
CA ASN A 75 7.83 -4.63 3.27
C ASN A 75 7.22 -4.65 4.67
N ALA A 76 6.62 -3.55 5.12
CA ALA A 76 5.94 -3.48 6.41
C ALA A 76 4.75 -4.46 6.49
N THR A 77 3.94 -4.56 5.43
CA THR A 77 2.81 -5.53 5.39
C THR A 77 3.29 -6.98 5.37
N VAL A 78 4.40 -7.28 4.69
CA VAL A 78 5.01 -8.62 4.73
C VAL A 78 5.59 -8.94 6.11
N ALA A 79 6.26 -7.98 6.74
CA ALA A 79 6.83 -8.14 8.07
C ALA A 79 5.73 -8.40 9.11
N GLU A 80 4.66 -7.59 9.11
CA GLU A 80 3.52 -7.75 10.02
C GLU A 80 2.74 -9.04 9.75
N TRP A 81 2.60 -9.45 8.49
CA TRP A 81 1.96 -10.73 8.18
C TRP A 81 2.73 -11.91 8.76
N ARG A 82 4.06 -11.87 8.67
CA ARG A 82 4.94 -12.90 9.24
C ARG A 82 4.97 -12.86 10.77
N SER A 83 4.97 -11.68 11.37
CA SER A 83 4.98 -11.52 12.84
C SER A 83 3.73 -12.15 13.48
N ARG A 84 2.59 -12.11 12.78
CA ARG A 84 1.35 -12.80 13.17
C ARG A 84 1.35 -14.32 12.96
N GLY A 85 2.47 -14.89 12.49
CA GLY A 85 2.63 -16.34 12.31
C GLY A 85 2.13 -16.88 10.97
N PHE A 86 1.76 -16.01 10.02
CA PHE A 86 1.28 -16.47 8.72
C PHE A 86 2.43 -16.70 7.71
N ALA A 87 2.28 -17.72 6.87
CA ALA A 87 3.21 -18.01 5.78
C ALA A 87 3.16 -16.91 4.69
N ASN A 88 4.32 -16.50 4.16
CA ASN A 88 4.44 -15.53 3.07
C ASN A 88 5.18 -16.12 1.87
N ASN A 89 4.52 -16.08 0.71
CA ASN A 89 5.04 -16.53 -0.59
C ASN A 89 5.13 -15.40 -1.64
N ILE A 90 4.97 -14.13 -1.23
CA ILE A 90 5.04 -12.97 -2.11
C ILE A 90 6.31 -12.17 -1.79
N SER A 91 7.04 -11.75 -2.83
CA SER A 91 8.21 -10.88 -2.72
C SER A 91 8.27 -9.92 -3.91
N LEU A 92 9.17 -8.94 -3.85
CA LEU A 92 9.50 -8.04 -4.97
C LEU A 92 10.84 -8.41 -5.63
N ALA A 93 11.43 -9.55 -5.30
CA ALA A 93 12.76 -9.93 -5.76
C ALA A 93 12.84 -10.04 -7.30
N ASP A 94 11.76 -10.53 -7.92
CA ASP A 94 11.58 -10.66 -9.37
C ASP A 94 11.61 -9.33 -10.12
N VAL A 95 11.27 -8.22 -9.46
CA VAL A 95 11.23 -6.88 -10.07
C VAL A 95 12.18 -5.88 -9.41
N GLY A 96 12.99 -6.31 -8.45
CA GLY A 96 13.94 -5.48 -7.72
C GLY A 96 14.87 -4.65 -8.62
N PRO A 97 15.47 -5.22 -9.69
CA PRO A 97 16.27 -4.44 -10.64
C PRO A 97 15.49 -3.34 -11.35
N LEU A 98 14.23 -3.60 -11.72
CA LEU A 98 13.38 -2.63 -12.41
C LEU A 98 13.00 -1.48 -11.48
N ILE A 99 12.65 -1.77 -10.23
CA ILE A 99 12.38 -0.75 -9.20
C ILE A 99 13.58 0.19 -9.07
N ARG A 100 14.80 -0.36 -8.96
CA ARG A 100 16.03 0.44 -8.83
C ARG A 100 16.38 1.26 -10.08
N SER A 101 15.93 0.85 -11.26
CA SER A 101 16.17 1.61 -12.50
C SER A 101 15.28 2.84 -12.66
N VAL A 102 14.18 2.93 -11.91
CA VAL A 102 13.23 4.04 -11.99
C VAL A 102 13.63 5.15 -11.02
N ARG A 103 13.75 6.38 -11.52
CA ARG A 103 13.89 7.56 -10.66
C ARG A 103 12.51 8.01 -10.17
N GLY A 104 12.26 7.87 -8.87
CA GLY A 104 11.02 8.25 -8.20
C GLY A 104 11.07 9.62 -7.51
N ALA A 105 9.93 10.05 -6.99
CA ALA A 105 9.84 11.16 -6.04
C ALA A 105 10.13 10.67 -4.61
N ALA A 106 10.76 11.50 -3.79
CA ALA A 106 10.93 11.25 -2.37
C ALA A 106 9.63 11.55 -1.59
N GLY A 107 9.47 10.95 -0.41
CA GLY A 107 8.30 11.15 0.45
C GLY A 107 7.15 10.21 0.09
N THR A 108 5.91 10.65 0.35
CA THR A 108 4.71 9.82 0.21
C THR A 108 3.57 10.63 -0.43
N PRO A 109 2.67 9.99 -1.20
CA PRO A 109 1.43 10.64 -1.62
C PRO A 109 0.37 10.68 -0.51
N ILE A 110 0.60 9.97 0.61
CA ILE A 110 -0.36 9.87 1.70
C ILE A 110 -0.31 11.13 2.56
N THR A 111 -1.44 11.83 2.63
CA THR A 111 -1.63 12.98 3.51
C THR A 111 -2.53 12.61 4.67
N HIS A 112 -2.64 13.49 5.67
CA HIS A 112 -3.55 13.27 6.79
C HIS A 112 -5.02 13.07 6.37
N VAL A 113 -5.47 13.78 5.33
CA VAL A 113 -6.82 13.58 4.75
C VAL A 113 -6.98 12.13 4.26
N HIS A 114 -5.96 11.56 3.62
CA HIS A 114 -6.00 10.17 3.20
C HIS A 114 -6.04 9.21 4.41
N GLU A 115 -5.26 9.49 5.46
CA GLU A 115 -5.27 8.68 6.68
C GLU A 115 -6.68 8.57 7.27
N VAL A 116 -7.37 9.70 7.43
CA VAL A 116 -8.75 9.77 7.94
C VAL A 116 -9.72 9.01 7.03
N GLU A 117 -9.66 9.22 5.71
CA GLU A 117 -10.51 8.49 4.76
C GLU A 117 -10.28 6.98 4.80
N TYR A 118 -9.03 6.53 4.97
CA TYR A 118 -8.75 5.11 5.14
C TYR A 118 -9.31 4.58 6.47
N ARG A 119 -9.16 5.30 7.58
CA ARG A 119 -9.75 4.91 8.87
C ARG A 119 -11.27 4.79 8.78
N ARG A 120 -11.93 5.77 8.14
CA ARG A 120 -13.38 5.74 7.83
C ARG A 120 -13.78 4.48 7.08
N ILE A 121 -13.11 4.20 5.97
CA ILE A 121 -13.42 3.02 5.16
C ILE A 121 -13.18 1.74 5.97
N LEU A 122 -12.08 1.67 6.73
CA LEU A 122 -11.74 0.50 7.55
C LEU A 122 -12.79 0.24 8.66
N LEU A 123 -13.30 1.27 9.31
CA LEU A 123 -14.40 1.15 10.28
C LEU A 123 -15.66 0.57 9.65
N LEU A 124 -16.06 1.04 8.45
CA LEU A 124 -17.21 0.48 7.72
C LEU A 124 -17.01 -1.00 7.33
N LYS A 125 -15.76 -1.41 7.28
CA LYS A 125 -15.30 -2.67 6.73
C LYS A 125 -15.21 -3.77 7.81
N GLU A 126 -14.71 -3.47 9.01
CA GLU A 126 -14.73 -4.36 10.21
C GLU A 126 -14.83 -3.53 11.50
N PRO A 127 -16.03 -3.04 11.87
CA PRO A 127 -16.19 -2.05 12.94
C PRO A 127 -15.55 -2.47 14.26
N CYS A 128 -15.81 -3.71 14.72
CA CYS A 128 -15.32 -4.17 16.02
C CYS A 128 -13.79 -4.23 16.11
N HIS A 129 -13.10 -4.57 15.02
CA HIS A 129 -11.64 -4.59 15.00
C HIS A 129 -11.09 -3.17 15.12
N TYR A 130 -11.60 -2.26 14.28
CA TYR A 130 -11.05 -0.91 14.15
C TYR A 130 -11.45 0.04 15.28
N LEU A 131 -12.63 -0.15 15.89
CA LEU A 131 -13.00 0.57 17.12
C LEU A 131 -12.07 0.26 18.30
N ARG A 132 -11.48 -0.93 18.35
CA ARG A 132 -10.46 -1.29 19.36
C ARG A 132 -9.05 -0.86 18.95
N ARG A 133 -8.87 -0.50 17.68
CA ARG A 133 -7.55 -0.25 17.08
C ARG A 133 -7.15 1.21 17.14
N PHE A 134 -8.08 2.08 16.81
CA PHE A 134 -7.88 3.51 16.72
C PHE A 134 -8.07 4.16 18.10
N SER A 135 -7.32 5.23 18.36
CA SER A 135 -7.48 6.02 19.60
C SER A 135 -8.82 6.78 19.60
N GLY A 136 -9.22 7.30 20.77
CA GLY A 136 -10.41 8.15 20.87
C GLY A 136 -10.34 9.36 19.93
N GLU A 137 -9.20 10.06 19.92
CA GLU A 137 -8.93 11.18 19.01
C GLU A 137 -9.03 10.77 17.53
N GLU A 138 -8.42 9.63 17.16
CA GLU A 138 -8.47 9.10 15.79
C GLU A 138 -9.89 8.69 15.36
N LEU A 139 -10.78 8.36 16.31
CA LEU A 139 -12.19 8.05 16.04
C LEU A 139 -13.06 9.31 15.94
N GLU A 140 -12.73 10.38 16.67
CA GLU A 140 -13.42 11.67 16.57
C GLU A 140 -13.14 12.38 15.23
N GLU A 141 -11.98 12.14 14.62
CA GLU A 141 -11.62 12.66 13.29
C GLU A 141 -12.40 12.01 12.14
N VAL A 142 -13.01 10.85 12.36
CA VAL A 142 -13.58 9.98 11.32
C VAL A 142 -15.10 10.10 11.22
#